data_AF-A0A2S2P3K7-F1
#
_entry.id   AF-A0A2S2P3K7-F1
#
_cell.length_a   1.000
_cell.length_b   1.000
_cell.length_c   1.000
_cell.angle_alpha   90.00
_cell.angle_beta   90.00
_cell.angle_gamma   90.00
#
_symmetry.space_group_name_H-M   'P 1'
#
loop_
_entity.id
_entity.type
_entity.pdbx_description
1 polymer ?
#
loop_
_entity_poly.entity_id
_entity_poly.type
_entity_poly.pdbx_seq_one_letter_code
_entity_poly.pdbx_strand_id
1 'polypeptide(L)'
;MDEDELEMLSEARARLANTQGKKAKRKAREKQLEEARRLAALQKRRELRAAGIGVGRGNKRKRGIDYNAEIPFEKKPALGFYDTANEEVDPLAPDFRKLRQQNLDGELRVEIEERERKKDKAKLKQRKENEVPLAMLNNQEPIRKMSKLVLPEPQISDQELQQVVKLGRASEMAREIAMENGPQQASDALLSDYTPSINNIPGRTPRTPSVSTDKILQDAQNIMALAHVDTPLKGGLNRELQNVDFNGVTPQRQLITTPNTILGTPLSQTANDGFQTPQSDRSLVKAGMLTPTPLRDQLSINRSDSMEVDIINTPQTMKNYQNQVKEQLKAGLSTLPQPKNDFEIVVPEDQPEDEETEVQKDFVEDQSDVEMRSAEELLARRKYN
;
A
#
# COMPACT_ATOMS: atom_id res chain seq x y z
N MET A 1 -28.28 -30.56 32.41
CA MET A 1 -29.05 -29.64 31.56
C MET A 1 -30.25 -30.41 31.10
N ASP A 2 -31.41 -29.85 31.35
CA ASP A 2 -32.68 -30.46 30.97
C ASP A 2 -32.89 -30.32 29.47
N GLU A 3 -33.86 -31.04 28.90
CA GLU A 3 -34.12 -31.04 27.45
C GLU A 3 -34.41 -29.63 26.92
N ASP A 4 -35.16 -28.85 27.68
CA ASP A 4 -35.49 -27.45 27.37
C ASP A 4 -34.24 -26.55 27.30
N GLU A 5 -33.24 -26.78 28.16
CA GLU A 5 -32.00 -26.01 28.16
C GLU A 5 -31.11 -26.36 26.96
N LEU A 6 -31.07 -27.64 26.58
CA LEU A 6 -30.35 -28.09 25.40
C LEU A 6 -31.00 -27.58 24.13
N GLU A 7 -32.34 -27.59 24.05
CA GLU A 7 -33.09 -27.01 22.94
C GLU A 7 -32.82 -25.50 22.84
N MET A 8 -32.90 -24.78 23.96
CA MET A 8 -32.59 -23.34 24.03
C MET A 8 -31.16 -23.02 23.57
N LEU A 9 -30.16 -23.79 23.99
CA LEU A 9 -28.77 -23.60 23.54
C LEU A 9 -28.59 -23.93 22.05
N SER A 10 -29.28 -24.97 21.56
CA SER A 10 -29.23 -25.35 20.15
C SER A 10 -29.85 -24.27 19.26
N GLU A 11 -30.97 -23.69 19.69
CA GLU A 11 -31.64 -22.58 19.00
C GLU A 11 -30.75 -21.33 19.01
N ALA A 12 -30.17 -20.99 20.17
CA ALA A 12 -29.25 -19.86 20.28
C ALA A 12 -28.05 -20.00 19.33
N ARG A 13 -27.43 -21.18 19.27
CA ARG A 13 -26.34 -21.48 18.32
C ARG A 13 -26.80 -21.34 16.87
N ALA A 14 -27.98 -21.85 16.53
CA ALA A 14 -28.53 -21.76 15.18
C ALA A 14 -28.82 -20.30 14.79
N ARG A 15 -29.35 -19.49 15.70
CA ARG A 15 -29.59 -18.05 15.48
C ARG A 15 -28.28 -17.29 15.28
N LEU A 16 -27.25 -17.55 16.08
CA LEU A 16 -25.93 -16.93 15.96
C LEU A 16 -25.21 -17.29 14.65
N ALA A 17 -25.30 -18.54 14.21
CA ALA A 17 -24.65 -18.98 12.97
C ALA A 17 -25.35 -18.45 11.70
N ASN A 18 -26.65 -18.15 11.77
CA ASN A 18 -27.45 -17.70 10.64
C ASN A 18 -27.31 -16.20 10.40
N THR A 19 -26.44 -15.81 9.46
CA THR A 19 -26.27 -14.40 9.05
C THR A 19 -27.08 -14.02 7.81
N GLN A 20 -27.72 -14.98 7.13
CA GLN A 20 -28.38 -14.77 5.85
C GLN A 20 -29.90 -14.59 5.97
N GLY A 21 -30.44 -13.57 5.28
CA GLY A 21 -31.88 -13.34 5.17
C GLY A 21 -32.62 -14.26 4.19
N LYS A 22 -33.96 -14.18 4.17
CA LYS A 22 -34.85 -15.04 3.35
C LYS A 22 -34.51 -15.04 1.86
N LYS A 23 -34.18 -13.87 1.29
CA LYS A 23 -33.85 -13.73 -0.14
C LYS A 23 -32.54 -14.42 -0.50
N ALA A 24 -31.50 -14.29 0.33
CA ALA A 24 -30.22 -14.95 0.14
C ALA A 24 -30.38 -16.48 0.23
N LYS A 25 -31.08 -16.98 1.26
CA LYS A 25 -31.38 -18.42 1.40
C LYS A 25 -32.17 -18.98 0.20
N ARG A 26 -33.17 -18.24 -0.29
CA ARG A 26 -33.92 -18.61 -1.50
C ARG A 26 -33.01 -18.65 -2.72
N LYS A 27 -32.16 -17.63 -2.93
CA LYS A 27 -31.22 -17.57 -4.06
C LYS A 27 -30.17 -18.68 -4.02
N ALA A 28 -29.66 -19.03 -2.84
CA ALA A 28 -28.75 -20.16 -2.68
C ALA A 28 -29.42 -21.49 -3.08
N ARG A 29 -30.67 -21.72 -2.64
CA ARG A 29 -31.46 -22.89 -3.05
C ARG A 29 -31.76 -22.89 -4.54
N GLU A 30 -32.14 -21.75 -5.12
CA GLU A 30 -32.34 -21.61 -6.57
C GLU A 30 -31.07 -21.92 -7.34
N LYS A 31 -29.90 -21.46 -6.89
CA LYS A 31 -28.60 -21.78 -7.49
C LYS A 31 -28.31 -23.28 -7.47
N GLN A 32 -28.55 -23.96 -6.34
CA GLN A 32 -28.39 -25.41 -6.23
C GLN A 32 -29.35 -26.18 -7.15
N LEU A 33 -30.61 -25.78 -7.20
CA LEU A 33 -31.60 -26.41 -8.10
C LEU A 33 -31.26 -26.19 -9.57
N GLU A 34 -30.73 -25.02 -9.94
CA GLU A 34 -30.31 -24.72 -11.30
C GLU A 34 -29.08 -25.55 -11.71
N GLU A 35 -28.12 -25.73 -10.81
CA GLU A 35 -26.97 -26.61 -11.03
C GLU A 35 -27.40 -28.07 -11.20
N ALA A 36 -28.31 -28.55 -10.35
CA ALA A 36 -28.88 -29.90 -10.46
C ALA A 36 -29.61 -30.11 -11.80
N ARG A 37 -30.43 -29.13 -12.23
CA ARG A 37 -31.10 -29.16 -13.54
C ARG A 37 -30.10 -29.15 -14.69
N ARG A 38 -29.06 -28.31 -14.61
CA ARG A 38 -27.98 -28.24 -15.61
C ARG A 38 -27.28 -29.58 -15.75
N LEU A 39 -26.94 -30.25 -14.64
CA LEU A 39 -26.28 -31.56 -14.64
C LEU A 39 -27.19 -32.66 -15.21
N ALA A 40 -28.46 -32.71 -14.80
CA ALA A 40 -29.43 -33.67 -15.34
C ALA A 40 -29.64 -33.50 -16.86
N ALA A 41 -29.80 -32.26 -17.32
CA ALA A 41 -29.91 -31.95 -18.74
C ALA A 41 -28.62 -32.26 -19.52
N LEU A 42 -27.45 -32.03 -18.92
CA LEU A 42 -26.15 -32.38 -19.50
C LEU A 42 -26.01 -33.90 -19.65
N GLN A 43 -26.39 -34.67 -18.63
CA GLN A 43 -26.39 -36.12 -18.68
C GLN A 43 -27.28 -36.63 -19.81
N LYS A 44 -28.54 -36.16 -19.88
CA LYS A 44 -29.47 -36.54 -20.96
C LYS A 44 -28.93 -36.19 -22.34
N ARG A 45 -28.31 -35.02 -22.48
CA ARG A 45 -27.66 -34.62 -23.74
C ARG A 45 -26.45 -35.50 -24.07
N ARG A 46 -25.67 -35.90 -23.09
CA ARG A 46 -24.53 -36.81 -23.27
C ARG A 46 -25.01 -38.18 -23.73
N GLU A 47 -26.06 -38.73 -23.11
CA GLU A 47 -26.69 -39.99 -23.50
C GLU A 47 -27.19 -39.93 -24.96
N LEU A 48 -27.91 -38.86 -25.33
CA LEU A 48 -28.40 -38.69 -26.70
C LEU A 48 -27.26 -38.52 -27.72
N ARG A 49 -26.22 -37.74 -27.38
CA ARG A 49 -25.04 -37.60 -28.25
C ARG A 49 -24.23 -38.88 -28.38
N ALA A 50 -24.09 -39.66 -27.32
CA ALA A 50 -23.44 -40.97 -27.35
C ALA A 50 -24.22 -41.95 -28.24
N ALA A 51 -25.55 -41.85 -28.26
CA ALA A 51 -26.41 -42.57 -29.20
C ALA A 51 -26.45 -41.96 -30.62
N GLY A 52 -25.70 -40.88 -30.89
CA GLY A 52 -25.66 -40.21 -32.20
C GLY A 52 -26.84 -39.28 -32.50
N ILE A 53 -27.75 -39.05 -31.55
CA ILE A 53 -28.92 -38.18 -31.73
C ILE A 53 -28.55 -36.72 -31.40
N GLY A 54 -28.45 -35.91 -32.45
CA GLY A 54 -28.16 -34.48 -32.34
C GLY A 54 -29.37 -33.66 -31.91
N VAL A 55 -29.54 -33.40 -30.61
CA VAL A 55 -30.56 -32.44 -30.15
C VAL A 55 -30.01 -31.01 -30.16
N GLY A 56 -30.62 -30.17 -30.98
CA GLY A 56 -30.38 -28.72 -30.99
C GLY A 56 -30.83 -28.06 -29.69
N ARG A 57 -30.08 -27.06 -29.21
CA ARG A 57 -30.52 -26.23 -28.08
C ARG A 57 -31.40 -25.11 -28.62
N GLY A 58 -32.63 -25.01 -28.12
CA GLY A 58 -33.47 -23.83 -28.35
C GLY A 58 -33.00 -22.68 -27.46
N ASN A 59 -32.34 -21.67 -28.03
CA ASN A 59 -32.07 -20.41 -27.33
C ASN A 59 -33.37 -19.59 -27.26
N LYS A 60 -34.01 -19.54 -26.09
CA LYS A 60 -35.28 -18.85 -25.88
C LYS A 60 -35.16 -17.33 -25.71
N ARG A 61 -33.97 -16.75 -25.84
CA ARG A 61 -33.73 -15.31 -25.62
C ARG A 61 -33.58 -14.60 -26.96
N LYS A 62 -34.56 -13.73 -27.28
CA LYS A 62 -34.53 -12.84 -28.45
C LYS A 62 -33.69 -11.57 -28.22
N ARG A 63 -33.37 -11.25 -26.97
CA ARG A 63 -32.66 -10.03 -26.56
C ARG A 63 -31.44 -10.41 -25.73
N GLY A 64 -30.29 -9.80 -26.03
CA GLY A 64 -29.02 -10.03 -25.36
C GLY A 64 -27.91 -10.39 -26.35
N ILE A 65 -26.67 -10.30 -25.89
CA ILE A 65 -25.45 -10.66 -26.64
C ILE A 65 -25.18 -12.15 -26.42
N ASP A 66 -24.86 -12.88 -27.47
CA ASP A 66 -24.40 -14.27 -27.37
C ASP A 66 -22.88 -14.29 -27.20
N TYR A 67 -22.46 -14.39 -25.94
CA TYR A 67 -21.06 -14.42 -25.52
C TYR A 67 -20.22 -15.54 -26.16
N ASN A 68 -20.85 -16.59 -26.69
CA ASN A 68 -20.14 -17.68 -27.35
C ASN A 68 -19.98 -17.46 -28.86
N ALA A 69 -20.83 -16.64 -29.46
CA ALA A 69 -20.84 -16.41 -30.92
C ALA A 69 -19.95 -15.22 -31.31
N GLU A 70 -19.83 -14.22 -30.45
CA GLU A 70 -19.05 -13.01 -30.68
C GLU A 70 -18.34 -12.53 -29.41
N ILE A 71 -17.29 -11.72 -29.57
CA ILE A 71 -16.64 -11.02 -28.46
C ILE A 71 -17.53 -9.82 -28.09
N PRO A 72 -18.14 -9.79 -26.90
CA PRO A 72 -19.00 -8.69 -26.51
C PRO A 72 -18.22 -7.38 -26.42
N PHE A 73 -18.77 -6.31 -27.01
CA PHE A 73 -18.19 -4.97 -26.99
C PHE A 73 -16.69 -4.95 -27.36
N GLU A 74 -16.32 -5.67 -28.41
CA GLU A 74 -14.94 -5.75 -28.88
C GLU A 74 -14.35 -4.36 -29.13
N LYS A 75 -13.30 -4.04 -28.37
CA LYS A 75 -12.45 -2.87 -28.61
C LYS A 75 -11.13 -3.37 -29.14
N LYS A 76 -10.92 -3.18 -30.44
CA LYS A 76 -9.65 -3.58 -31.08
C LYS A 76 -8.48 -2.86 -30.40
N PRO A 77 -7.36 -3.56 -30.15
CA PRO A 77 -6.16 -2.91 -29.63
C PRO A 77 -5.75 -1.80 -30.60
N ALA A 78 -5.24 -0.69 -30.05
CA ALA A 78 -4.75 0.39 -30.89
C ALA A 78 -3.57 -0.12 -31.72
N LEU A 79 -3.60 0.10 -33.03
CA LEU A 79 -2.52 -0.26 -33.92
C LEU A 79 -1.26 0.52 -33.51
N GLY A 80 -0.18 -0.21 -33.24
CA GLY A 80 1.11 0.34 -32.84
C GLY A 80 2.02 0.62 -34.04
N PHE A 81 3.29 0.94 -33.75
CA PHE A 81 4.33 1.14 -34.77
C PHE A 81 4.87 -0.18 -35.35
N TYR A 82 4.68 -1.29 -34.64
CA TYR A 82 5.15 -2.62 -35.05
C TYR A 82 4.02 -3.41 -35.71
N ASP A 83 4.38 -4.20 -36.73
CA ASP A 83 3.46 -5.10 -37.42
C ASP A 83 3.23 -6.36 -36.60
N THR A 84 1.99 -6.59 -36.18
CA THR A 84 1.56 -7.75 -35.40
C THR A 84 0.85 -8.81 -36.27
N ALA A 85 0.86 -8.68 -37.60
CA ALA A 85 0.14 -9.59 -38.49
C ALA A 85 0.66 -11.04 -38.46
N ASN A 86 1.95 -11.21 -38.15
CA ASN A 86 2.62 -12.52 -38.14
C ASN A 86 2.74 -13.13 -36.73
N GLU A 87 2.14 -12.51 -35.71
CA GLU A 87 2.16 -13.06 -34.35
C GLU A 87 1.19 -14.25 -34.24
N GLU A 88 1.74 -15.45 -34.07
CA GLU A 88 0.94 -16.65 -33.82
C GLU A 88 0.60 -16.75 -32.33
N VAL A 89 -0.69 -16.61 -32.00
CA VAL A 89 -1.19 -16.95 -30.66
C VAL A 89 -1.46 -18.44 -30.65
N ASP A 90 -0.72 -19.20 -29.84
CA ASP A 90 -0.98 -20.63 -29.64
C ASP A 90 -2.36 -20.80 -29.00
N PRO A 91 -3.36 -21.36 -29.71
CA PRO A 91 -4.65 -21.63 -29.12
C PRO A 91 -4.48 -22.81 -28.18
N LEU A 92 -4.40 -22.54 -26.88
CA LEU A 92 -4.30 -23.57 -25.83
C LEU A 92 -5.28 -24.70 -26.14
N ALA A 93 -4.75 -25.86 -26.58
CA ALA A 93 -5.55 -27.02 -26.93
C ALA A 93 -5.67 -27.90 -25.68
N PRO A 94 -6.79 -27.86 -24.94
CA PRO A 94 -6.90 -28.66 -23.72
C PRO A 94 -7.12 -30.14 -24.06
N ASP A 95 -6.46 -31.03 -23.33
CA ASP A 95 -6.72 -32.47 -23.40
C ASP A 95 -8.09 -32.80 -22.77
N PHE A 96 -9.12 -32.96 -23.61
CA PHE A 96 -10.49 -33.25 -23.20
C PHE A 96 -10.67 -34.58 -22.46
N ARG A 97 -9.69 -35.50 -22.52
CA ARG A 97 -9.76 -36.77 -21.77
C ARG A 97 -9.54 -36.56 -20.28
N LYS A 98 -8.68 -35.62 -19.90
CA LYS A 98 -8.35 -35.31 -18.50
C LYS A 98 -9.02 -34.03 -17.98
N LEU A 99 -9.43 -33.12 -18.88
CA LEU A 99 -10.00 -31.83 -18.52
C LEU A 99 -11.29 -31.97 -17.69
N ARG A 100 -11.27 -31.36 -16.50
CA ARG A 100 -12.45 -31.22 -15.63
C ARG A 100 -12.78 -29.74 -15.45
N GLN A 101 -14.01 -29.45 -15.05
CA GLN A 101 -14.41 -28.07 -14.73
C GLN A 101 -13.51 -27.44 -13.65
N GLN A 102 -13.16 -28.19 -12.61
CA GLN A 102 -12.24 -27.73 -11.57
C GLN A 102 -10.84 -27.37 -12.09
N ASN A 103 -10.38 -28.02 -13.15
CA ASN A 103 -9.09 -27.71 -13.76
C ASN A 103 -9.13 -26.40 -14.58
N LEU A 104 -10.29 -26.05 -15.13
CA LEU A 104 -10.50 -24.79 -15.85
C LEU A 104 -10.65 -23.61 -14.88
N ASP A 105 -11.40 -23.81 -13.79
CA ASP A 105 -11.66 -22.78 -12.77
C ASP A 105 -10.48 -22.61 -11.80
N GLY A 106 -9.62 -23.63 -11.67
CA GLY A 106 -8.53 -23.69 -10.69
C GLY A 106 -9.00 -24.13 -9.29
N GLU A 107 -8.06 -24.18 -8.34
CA GLU A 107 -8.37 -24.51 -6.95
C GLU A 107 -9.09 -23.33 -6.25
N LEU A 108 -10.15 -23.65 -5.49
CA LEU A 108 -10.88 -22.65 -4.71
C LEU A 108 -10.01 -22.19 -3.54
N ARG A 109 -9.97 -20.87 -3.30
CA ARG A 109 -9.23 -20.29 -2.15
C ARG A 109 -9.61 -20.93 -0.81
N VAL A 110 -10.89 -21.24 -0.62
CA VAL A 110 -11.40 -21.90 0.59
C VAL A 110 -10.81 -23.30 0.77
N GLU A 111 -10.63 -24.05 -0.32
CA GLU A 111 -10.06 -25.40 -0.27
C GLU A 111 -8.56 -25.37 0.04
N ILE A 112 -7.83 -24.42 -0.56
CA ILE A 112 -6.42 -24.18 -0.27
C ILE A 112 -6.24 -23.83 1.21
N GLU A 113 -7.00 -22.86 1.71
CA GLU A 113 -6.93 -22.41 3.10
C GLU A 113 -7.34 -23.52 4.08
N GLU A 114 -8.39 -24.29 3.77
CA GLU A 114 -8.80 -25.42 4.61
C GLU A 114 -7.73 -26.50 4.68
N ARG A 115 -7.06 -26.78 3.55
CA ARG A 115 -5.95 -27.74 3.48
C ARG A 115 -4.77 -27.28 4.34
N GLU A 116 -4.41 -26.02 4.28
CA GLU A 116 -3.35 -25.42 5.12
C GLU A 116 -3.73 -25.42 6.59
N ARG A 117 -4.94 -24.96 6.94
CA ARG A 117 -5.46 -24.99 8.32
C ARG A 117 -5.47 -26.40 8.89
N LYS A 118 -5.80 -27.41 8.07
CA LYS A 118 -5.78 -28.82 8.47
C LYS A 118 -4.34 -29.31 8.71
N LYS A 119 -3.39 -28.92 7.86
CA LYS A 119 -1.96 -29.22 8.04
C LYS A 119 -1.44 -28.63 9.35
N ASP A 120 -1.75 -27.37 9.63
CA ASP A 120 -1.29 -26.69 10.86
C ASP A 120 -1.93 -27.28 12.11
N LYS A 121 -3.23 -27.59 12.05
CA LYS A 121 -3.93 -28.30 13.13
C LYS A 121 -3.29 -29.66 13.40
N ALA A 122 -2.91 -30.40 12.36
CA ALA A 122 -2.25 -31.70 12.51
C ALA A 122 -0.85 -31.56 13.11
N LYS A 123 -0.04 -30.59 12.65
CA LYS A 123 1.28 -30.28 13.22
C LYS A 123 1.18 -29.91 14.69
N LEU A 124 0.24 -29.05 15.06
CA LEU A 124 0.03 -28.63 16.45
C LEU A 124 -0.44 -29.79 17.32
N LYS A 125 -1.31 -30.66 16.80
CA LYS A 125 -1.74 -31.87 17.50
C LYS A 125 -0.55 -32.81 17.76
N GLN A 126 0.27 -33.08 16.74
CA GLN A 126 1.46 -33.92 16.87
C GLN A 126 2.47 -33.33 17.85
N ARG A 127 2.71 -32.01 17.82
CA ARG A 127 3.54 -31.33 18.83
C ARG A 127 2.97 -31.50 20.23
N LYS A 128 1.66 -31.32 20.43
CA LYS A 128 1.04 -31.53 21.75
C LYS A 128 1.14 -32.98 22.23
N GLU A 129 1.03 -33.95 21.33
CA GLU A 129 1.10 -35.38 21.69
C GLU A 129 2.56 -35.86 21.91
N ASN A 130 3.53 -35.31 21.18
CA ASN A 130 4.94 -35.72 21.23
C ASN A 130 5.82 -34.84 22.14
N GLU A 131 5.58 -33.54 22.23
CA GLU A 131 6.38 -32.54 22.97
C GLU A 131 5.79 -32.19 24.35
N VAL A 132 4.60 -32.69 24.70
CA VAL A 132 4.13 -32.72 26.10
C VAL A 132 4.42 -34.13 26.61
N PRO A 133 5.67 -34.44 26.99
CA PRO A 133 5.94 -35.71 27.64
C PRO A 133 5.02 -35.79 28.87
N LEU A 134 4.35 -36.92 29.02
CA LEU A 134 3.62 -37.34 30.21
C LEU A 134 4.41 -37.08 31.53
N ALA A 135 5.73 -36.86 31.41
CA ALA A 135 6.63 -36.41 32.47
C ALA A 135 6.33 -35.02 33.03
N MET A 136 5.88 -34.01 32.26
CA MET A 136 5.58 -32.67 32.85
C MET A 136 4.26 -32.64 33.64
N LEU A 137 3.33 -33.56 33.39
CA LEU A 137 2.06 -33.64 34.11
C LEU A 137 2.15 -34.56 35.35
N ASN A 138 3.13 -35.46 35.38
CA ASN A 138 3.44 -36.33 36.52
C ASN A 138 4.67 -35.90 37.34
N ASN A 139 5.37 -34.83 36.96
CA ASN A 139 6.39 -34.22 37.80
C ASN A 139 5.73 -33.42 38.92
N GLN A 140 5.37 -34.17 39.95
CA GLN A 140 5.34 -33.75 41.34
C GLN A 140 6.64 -32.99 41.68
N GLU A 141 6.66 -31.68 41.49
CA GLU A 141 7.46 -30.79 42.34
C GLU A 141 6.57 -29.61 42.78
N PRO A 142 6.27 -29.46 44.09
CA PRO A 142 5.52 -28.31 44.57
C PRO A 142 6.30 -27.05 44.20
N ILE A 143 5.59 -26.06 43.65
CA ILE A 143 6.04 -24.70 43.33
C ILE A 143 7.10 -24.25 44.34
N ARG A 144 8.39 -24.34 43.97
CA ARG A 144 9.45 -23.73 44.77
C ARG A 144 9.30 -22.22 44.63
N LYS A 145 8.79 -21.58 45.68
CA LYS A 145 8.72 -20.12 45.79
C LYS A 145 10.13 -19.56 45.58
N MET A 146 10.27 -18.58 44.67
CA MET A 146 11.56 -17.96 44.35
C MET A 146 12.28 -17.46 45.60
N SER A 147 13.60 -17.64 45.67
CA SER A 147 14.42 -16.97 46.68
C SER A 147 14.36 -15.46 46.47
N LYS A 148 14.04 -14.69 47.52
CA LYS A 148 13.94 -13.24 47.46
C LYS A 148 15.27 -12.63 46.99
N LEU A 149 15.18 -11.64 46.12
CA LEU A 149 16.30 -10.83 45.66
C LEU A 149 16.87 -10.06 46.86
N VAL A 150 18.09 -10.41 47.29
CA VAL A 150 18.82 -9.67 48.32
C VAL A 150 19.78 -8.73 47.59
N LEU A 151 19.40 -7.45 47.51
CA LEU A 151 20.28 -6.40 46.99
C LEU A 151 21.26 -5.95 48.09
N PRO A 152 22.41 -5.36 47.73
CA PRO A 152 23.32 -4.73 48.70
C PRO A 152 22.59 -3.60 49.44
N GLU A 153 22.87 -3.45 50.73
CA GLU A 153 22.28 -2.37 51.53
C GLU A 153 22.69 -1.00 50.97
N PRO A 154 21.76 -0.02 50.97
CA PRO A 154 22.04 1.31 50.45
C PRO A 154 23.22 1.95 51.20
N GLN A 155 24.14 2.54 50.45
CA GLN A 155 25.37 3.14 50.99
C GLN A 155 25.14 4.48 51.74
N ILE A 156 23.90 4.98 51.76
CA ILE A 156 23.53 6.24 52.40
C ILE A 156 22.49 5.91 53.47
N SER A 157 22.72 6.39 54.68
CA SER A 157 21.78 6.21 55.78
C SER A 157 20.57 7.15 55.65
N ASP A 158 19.41 6.73 56.14
CA ASP A 158 18.19 7.57 56.12
C ASP A 158 18.39 8.91 56.84
N GLN A 159 19.32 8.97 57.81
CA GLN A 159 19.68 10.21 58.50
C GLN A 159 20.42 11.18 57.58
N GLU A 160 21.38 10.69 56.79
CA GLU A 160 22.07 11.50 55.79
C GLU A 160 21.10 11.97 54.71
N LEU A 161 20.16 11.12 54.31
CA LEU A 161 19.13 11.47 53.34
C LEU A 161 18.19 12.56 53.89
N GLN A 162 17.78 12.47 55.15
CA GLN A 162 17.03 13.54 55.82
C GLN A 162 17.83 14.83 55.97
N GLN A 163 19.13 14.72 56.20
CA GLN A 163 20.02 15.88 56.35
C GLN A 163 20.23 16.58 55.00
N VAL A 164 20.35 15.82 53.90
CA VAL A 164 20.36 16.34 52.52
C VAL A 164 19.04 17.02 52.18
N VAL A 165 17.90 16.41 52.53
CA VAL A 165 16.58 17.03 52.31
C VAL A 165 16.41 18.31 53.13
N LYS A 166 16.89 18.31 54.38
CA LYS A 166 16.85 19.49 55.26
C LYS A 166 17.79 20.59 54.77
N LEU A 167 18.96 20.23 54.26
CA LEU A 167 19.89 21.17 53.62
C LEU A 167 19.28 21.75 52.35
N GLY A 168 18.63 20.92 51.52
CA GLY A 168 17.90 21.34 50.33
C GLY A 168 16.77 22.33 50.65
N ARG A 169 15.93 22.03 51.64
CA ARG A 169 14.90 22.95 52.14
C ARG A 169 15.47 24.22 52.74
N ALA A 170 16.58 24.14 53.48
CA ALA A 170 17.25 25.32 54.03
C ALA A 170 17.84 26.21 52.92
N SER A 171 18.39 25.62 51.85
CA SER A 171 18.86 26.37 50.69
C SER A 171 17.73 27.01 49.89
N GLU A 172 16.57 26.34 49.81
CA GLU A 172 15.35 26.89 49.17
C GLU A 172 14.78 28.05 50.00
N MET A 173 14.65 27.89 51.32
CA MET A 173 14.21 28.97 52.21
C MET A 173 15.18 30.15 52.23
N ALA A 174 16.49 29.91 52.18
CA ALA A 174 17.48 30.99 52.07
C ALA A 174 17.38 31.73 50.73
N ARG A 175 17.08 31.02 49.64
CA ARG A 175 16.79 31.62 48.33
C ARG A 175 15.52 32.47 48.39
N GLU A 176 14.45 31.98 49.01
CA GLU A 176 13.18 32.69 49.15
C GLU A 176 13.32 33.97 50.02
N ILE A 177 14.02 33.90 51.16
CA ILE A 177 14.28 35.05 52.03
C ILE A 177 15.19 36.10 51.36
N ALA A 178 16.19 35.64 50.58
CA ALA A 178 17.04 36.53 49.80
C ALA A 178 16.30 37.20 48.63
N MET A 179 15.26 36.54 48.09
CA MET A 179 14.37 37.11 47.07
C MET A 179 13.38 38.14 47.64
N GLU A 180 13.02 38.05 48.92
CA GLU A 180 12.01 38.92 49.55
C GLU A 180 12.57 40.26 50.10
N ASN A 181 13.87 40.35 50.44
CA ASN A 181 14.43 41.53 51.16
C ASN A 181 15.63 42.24 50.49
N GLY A 182 15.89 42.08 49.19
CA GLY A 182 17.01 42.73 48.48
C GLY A 182 16.60 43.66 47.34
N PRO A 183 17.12 44.90 47.20
CA PRO A 183 16.73 45.81 46.13
C PRO A 183 17.59 45.63 44.87
N GLN A 184 17.67 44.44 44.25
CA GLN A 184 18.31 44.26 42.93
C GLN A 184 17.74 43.08 42.15
N GLN A 185 16.91 43.35 41.13
CA GLN A 185 16.36 42.37 40.17
C GLN A 185 17.38 41.95 39.06
N ALA A 186 18.68 42.09 39.30
CA ALA A 186 19.72 41.92 38.26
C ALA A 186 20.56 40.62 38.39
N SER A 187 20.56 39.95 39.54
CA SER A 187 21.39 38.76 39.81
C SER A 187 20.65 37.42 39.75
N ASP A 188 19.33 37.42 39.56
CA ASP A 188 18.48 36.21 39.56
C ASP A 188 18.80 35.24 38.39
N ALA A 189 19.34 35.75 37.28
CA ALA A 189 19.78 34.94 36.15
C ALA A 189 21.07 34.11 36.42
N LEU A 190 21.86 34.47 37.44
CA LEU A 190 23.13 33.81 37.79
C LEU A 190 22.98 32.71 38.84
N LEU A 191 21.83 32.65 39.54
CA LEU A 191 21.48 31.59 40.49
C LEU A 191 20.57 30.51 39.87
N SER A 192 20.61 30.38 38.55
CA SER A 192 19.87 29.33 37.84
C SER A 192 20.40 27.95 38.20
N ASP A 193 19.47 27.03 38.45
CA ASP A 193 19.75 25.65 38.83
C ASP A 193 20.57 24.98 37.72
N TYR A 194 21.77 24.49 38.06
CA TYR A 194 22.59 23.67 37.16
C TYR A 194 21.92 22.30 36.96
N THR A 195 20.83 22.30 36.22
CA THR A 195 20.41 21.13 35.45
C THR A 195 21.07 21.29 34.07
N PRO A 196 21.90 20.35 33.61
CA PRO A 196 22.55 20.47 32.31
C PRO A 196 21.51 20.23 31.20
N SER A 197 20.69 21.25 30.91
CA SER A 197 19.83 21.30 29.74
C SER A 197 20.53 22.11 28.66
N ILE A 198 21.00 21.36 27.67
CA ILE A 198 21.63 21.84 26.44
C ILE A 198 20.60 22.63 25.62
N ASN A 199 20.94 23.90 25.37
CA ASN A 199 20.50 24.79 24.29
C ASN A 199 19.78 26.07 24.75
N ASN A 200 20.55 27.18 24.82
CA ASN A 200 19.97 28.50 24.59
C ASN A 200 21.02 29.46 24.00
N ILE A 201 20.82 29.89 22.75
CA ILE A 201 21.52 31.03 22.13
C ILE A 201 20.42 32.01 21.69
N PRO A 202 20.36 33.25 22.21
CA PRO A 202 19.51 34.30 21.67
C PRO A 202 20.29 35.10 20.62
N GLY A 203 19.63 35.43 19.50
CA GLY A 203 20.18 36.33 18.49
C GLY A 203 20.47 35.65 17.15
N ARG A 204 19.43 35.16 16.49
CA ARG A 204 19.42 35.01 15.04
C ARG A 204 17.98 35.02 14.54
N THR A 205 17.77 35.70 13.41
CA THR A 205 16.55 35.72 12.59
C THR A 205 15.78 34.39 12.68
N PRO A 206 14.43 34.38 12.77
CA PRO A 206 13.68 33.14 12.76
C PRO A 206 13.93 32.43 11.43
N ARG A 207 14.86 31.47 11.44
CA ARG A 207 14.97 30.48 10.37
C ARG A 207 13.68 29.68 10.48
N THR A 208 12.96 29.60 9.37
CA THR A 208 11.85 28.66 9.17
C THR A 208 12.20 27.33 9.84
N PRO A 209 11.35 26.78 10.73
CA PRO A 209 11.58 25.42 11.20
C PRO A 209 11.60 24.56 9.94
N SER A 210 12.72 23.90 9.66
CA SER A 210 12.73 22.88 8.62
C SER A 210 11.77 21.81 9.12
N VAL A 211 10.57 21.76 8.54
CA VAL A 211 9.65 20.62 8.71
C VAL A 211 10.20 19.45 7.90
N SER A 212 11.45 19.09 8.19
CA SER A 212 12.13 17.91 7.70
C SER A 212 12.61 17.21 8.95
N THR A 213 11.73 16.40 9.56
CA THR A 213 12.22 15.29 10.35
C THR A 213 13.19 14.51 9.44
N ASP A 214 14.42 14.30 9.90
CA ASP A 214 15.41 13.59 9.12
C ASP A 214 14.88 12.18 8.84
N LYS A 215 14.47 11.94 7.59
CA LYS A 215 13.84 10.68 7.17
C LYS A 215 14.77 9.50 7.41
N ILE A 216 16.07 9.71 7.22
CA ILE A 216 17.08 8.65 7.42
C ILE A 216 17.12 8.26 8.91
N LEU A 217 17.05 9.25 9.80
CA LEU A 217 17.00 9.01 11.24
C LEU A 217 15.68 8.34 11.64
N GLN A 218 14.56 8.75 11.06
CA GLN A 218 13.24 8.15 11.32
C GLN A 218 13.16 6.70 10.80
N ASP A 219 13.71 6.43 9.62
CA ASP A 219 13.80 5.08 9.04
C ASP A 219 14.75 4.20 9.85
N ALA A 220 15.89 4.72 10.30
CA ALA A 220 16.80 4.01 11.19
C ALA A 220 16.12 3.65 12.53
N GLN A 221 15.31 4.56 13.09
CA GLN A 221 14.51 4.29 14.28
C GLN A 221 13.43 3.23 14.02
N ASN A 222 12.76 3.27 12.86
CA ASN A 222 11.79 2.27 12.45
C ASN A 222 12.44 0.88 12.25
N ILE A 223 13.63 0.82 11.64
CA ILE A 223 14.40 -0.41 11.46
C ILE A 223 14.85 -0.98 12.81
N MET A 224 15.37 -0.13 13.70
CA MET A 224 15.76 -0.54 15.05
C MET A 224 14.55 -1.03 15.86
N ALA A 225 13.39 -0.37 15.70
CA ALA A 225 12.14 -0.78 16.30
C ALA A 225 11.66 -2.14 15.79
N LEU A 226 11.88 -2.47 14.50
CA LEU A 226 11.53 -3.76 13.91
C LEU A 226 12.53 -4.88 14.28
N ALA A 227 13.82 -4.55 14.39
CA ALA A 227 14.87 -5.53 14.72
C ALA A 227 14.71 -6.12 16.14
N HIS A 228 14.11 -5.37 17.06
CA HIS A 228 13.87 -5.80 18.44
C HIS A 228 12.46 -6.35 18.70
N VAL A 229 11.62 -6.48 17.67
CA VAL A 229 10.25 -7.00 17.82
C VAL A 229 10.19 -8.48 17.43
N ASP A 230 9.67 -9.29 18.34
CA ASP A 230 9.40 -10.70 18.10
C ASP A 230 8.43 -10.86 16.90
N THR A 231 8.67 -11.87 16.06
CA THR A 231 7.86 -12.11 14.86
C THR A 231 6.36 -12.13 15.19
N PRO A 232 5.50 -11.57 14.31
CA PRO A 232 4.06 -11.49 14.54
C PRO A 232 3.40 -12.87 14.74
N LEU A 233 4.09 -13.95 14.39
CA LEU A 233 3.65 -15.33 14.59
C LEU A 233 3.58 -15.75 16.07
N LYS A 234 4.33 -15.07 16.96
CA LYS A 234 4.31 -15.32 18.42
C LYS A 234 3.05 -14.78 19.10
N GLY A 235 2.30 -13.91 18.42
CA GLY A 235 1.12 -13.22 18.93
C GLY A 235 1.49 -12.02 19.81
N GLY A 236 0.97 -10.84 19.45
CA GLY A 236 1.22 -9.56 20.13
C GLY A 236 0.77 -8.37 19.28
N LEU A 237 0.72 -7.17 19.87
CA LEU A 237 0.48 -5.92 19.12
C LEU A 237 1.79 -5.47 18.47
N ASN A 238 1.78 -5.24 17.16
CA ASN A 238 2.94 -4.73 16.43
C ASN A 238 3.30 -3.31 16.90
N ARG A 239 4.60 -2.99 16.90
CA ARG A 239 5.10 -1.66 17.26
C ARG A 239 4.69 -0.64 16.19
N GLU A 240 4.12 0.48 16.63
CA GLU A 240 3.69 1.56 15.74
C GLU A 240 4.92 2.19 15.05
N LEU A 241 4.89 2.21 13.71
CA LEU A 241 5.93 2.83 12.88
C LEU A 241 5.50 4.25 12.51
N GLN A 242 6.44 5.20 12.56
CA GLN A 242 6.14 6.59 12.23
C GLN A 242 6.36 6.87 10.73
N ASN A 243 5.41 7.56 10.08
CA ASN A 243 5.45 8.00 8.67
C ASN A 243 5.80 6.92 7.65
N VAL A 244 4.97 5.87 7.58
CA VAL A 244 5.21 4.72 6.72
C VAL A 244 4.72 4.95 5.30
N ASP A 245 5.63 5.24 4.37
CA ASP A 245 5.34 5.44 2.94
C ASP A 245 5.50 4.12 2.13
N PHE A 246 4.62 3.13 2.30
CA PHE A 246 4.64 1.85 1.54
C PHE A 246 3.95 1.91 0.16
N ASN A 247 3.67 3.10 -0.38
CA ASN A 247 2.89 3.24 -1.62
C ASN A 247 3.62 2.85 -2.92
N GLY A 248 4.91 2.48 -2.88
CA GLY A 248 5.63 2.01 -4.05
C GLY A 248 7.11 1.68 -3.79
N VAL A 249 7.76 1.07 -4.80
CA VAL A 249 9.18 0.67 -4.77
C VAL A 249 10.12 1.87 -4.94
N THR A 250 9.64 2.97 -5.51
CA THR A 250 10.43 4.18 -5.74
C THR A 250 10.20 5.20 -4.62
N PRO A 251 11.26 5.87 -4.10
CA PRO A 251 11.10 6.91 -3.09
C PRO A 251 10.20 8.04 -3.60
N GLN A 252 9.20 8.43 -2.81
CA GLN A 252 8.31 9.54 -3.14
C GLN A 252 9.10 10.86 -3.19
N ARG A 253 8.99 11.57 -4.33
CA ARG A 253 9.63 12.88 -4.51
C ARG A 253 8.94 13.91 -3.62
N GLN A 254 9.62 14.36 -2.56
CA GLN A 254 9.11 15.45 -1.74
C GLN A 254 9.24 16.78 -2.51
N LEU A 255 8.09 17.41 -2.78
CA LEU A 255 8.05 18.77 -3.29
C LEU A 255 8.35 19.71 -2.11
N ILE A 256 9.54 20.31 -2.12
CA ILE A 256 9.93 21.33 -1.15
C ILE A 256 9.10 22.58 -1.44
N THR A 257 7.99 22.75 -0.74
CA THR A 257 7.18 23.98 -0.80
C THR A 257 7.79 25.00 0.15
N THR A 258 8.40 26.04 -0.38
CA THR A 258 8.78 27.23 0.39
C THR A 258 7.51 27.98 0.79
N PRO A 259 7.18 28.15 2.08
CA PRO A 259 6.05 28.99 2.46
C PRO A 259 6.40 30.45 2.10
N ASN A 260 5.64 31.04 1.18
CA ASN A 260 5.73 32.45 0.83
C ASN A 260 5.38 33.31 2.06
N THR A 261 6.35 34.04 2.64
CA THR A 261 6.14 34.89 3.82
C THR A 261 5.89 36.37 3.49
N ILE A 262 5.49 36.72 2.26
CA ILE A 262 5.36 38.14 1.83
C ILE A 262 3.90 38.55 1.52
N LEU A 263 2.92 38.00 2.23
CA LEU A 263 1.55 38.54 2.23
C LEU A 263 1.07 38.73 3.66
N GLY A 264 1.65 39.72 4.32
CA GLY A 264 1.33 40.11 5.68
C GLY A 264 1.61 41.60 5.89
N THR A 265 0.88 42.47 5.21
CA THR A 265 0.78 43.89 5.58
C THR A 265 -0.65 44.20 6.00
N PRO A 266 -0.91 44.58 7.26
CA PRO A 266 -2.20 45.13 7.67
C PRO A 266 -2.22 46.62 7.31
N LEU A 267 -3.09 47.02 6.38
CA LEU A 267 -3.39 48.45 6.19
C LEU A 267 -4.87 48.71 6.50
N SER A 268 -5.06 49.73 7.33
CA SER A 268 -6.28 50.15 8.00
C SER A 268 -6.81 51.44 7.35
N GLN A 269 -8.12 51.68 7.52
CA GLN A 269 -8.90 52.93 7.34
C GLN A 269 -9.28 53.32 5.89
N THR A 270 -10.46 53.84 5.52
CA THR A 270 -11.76 54.17 6.15
C THR A 270 -12.74 54.65 5.05
N ALA A 271 -14.06 54.44 5.27
CA ALA A 271 -15.24 55.24 4.87
C ALA A 271 -15.88 55.15 3.45
N ASN A 272 -17.15 54.67 3.47
CA ASN A 272 -18.42 55.10 2.81
C ASN A 272 -18.41 55.46 1.30
N ASP A 273 -19.36 55.07 0.45
CA ASP A 273 -20.83 54.92 0.57
C ASP A 273 -21.35 54.16 -0.68
N GLY A 274 -22.54 53.53 -0.62
CA GLY A 274 -23.27 53.13 -1.84
C GLY A 274 -23.71 51.66 -1.98
N PHE A 275 -24.69 51.26 -1.16
CA PHE A 275 -25.90 50.50 -1.52
C PHE A 275 -25.87 49.48 -2.70
N GLN A 276 -25.85 48.18 -2.39
CA GLN A 276 -26.83 47.17 -2.90
C GLN A 276 -26.55 45.77 -2.30
N THR A 277 -27.61 45.15 -1.76
CA THR A 277 -27.73 43.73 -1.38
C THR A 277 -29.07 43.21 -1.96
N PRO A 278 -29.43 41.92 -1.89
CA PRO A 278 -28.64 40.67 -2.07
C PRO A 278 -29.35 39.68 -3.02
N GLN A 279 -28.64 38.68 -3.58
CA GLN A 279 -29.29 37.38 -3.80
C GLN A 279 -28.29 36.23 -3.71
N SER A 280 -28.60 35.31 -2.80
CA SER A 280 -27.96 34.04 -2.60
C SER A 280 -28.69 32.96 -3.40
N ASP A 281 -27.97 32.05 -4.08
CA ASP A 281 -28.03 30.66 -3.64
C ASP A 281 -26.86 29.78 -4.11
N ARG A 282 -26.71 28.71 -3.33
CA ARG A 282 -25.58 27.80 -3.11
C ARG A 282 -25.20 26.86 -4.26
N SER A 283 -23.95 26.40 -4.14
CA SER A 283 -23.45 25.02 -4.38
C SER A 283 -23.07 24.61 -5.81
N LEU A 284 -21.77 24.44 -6.06
CA LEU A 284 -21.10 23.13 -5.97
C LEU A 284 -19.60 23.30 -6.27
N VAL A 285 -18.76 23.10 -5.26
CA VAL A 285 -17.31 22.96 -5.42
C VAL A 285 -17.05 21.67 -6.20
N LYS A 286 -16.58 21.81 -7.44
CA LYS A 286 -15.91 20.73 -8.17
C LYS A 286 -14.54 21.22 -8.62
N ALA A 287 -13.54 20.53 -8.08
CA ALA A 287 -12.15 20.42 -8.45
C ALA A 287 -11.66 21.17 -9.70
N GLY A 288 -10.61 21.96 -9.49
CA GLY A 288 -9.41 21.92 -10.33
C GLY A 288 -9.47 22.65 -11.66
N MET A 289 -9.22 23.96 -11.65
CA MET A 289 -8.54 24.62 -12.77
C MET A 289 -7.65 25.71 -12.20
N LEU A 290 -6.35 25.45 -12.19
CA LEU A 290 -5.32 26.46 -11.97
C LEU A 290 -5.30 27.36 -13.20
N THR A 291 -5.58 28.64 -13.03
CA THR A 291 -5.23 29.65 -14.03
C THR A 291 -3.70 29.84 -13.99
N PRO A 292 -2.98 29.76 -15.12
CA PRO A 292 -1.56 30.11 -15.12
C PRO A 292 -1.44 31.64 -15.16
N THR A 293 -0.58 32.18 -14.30
CA THR A 293 -0.14 33.57 -14.36
C THR A 293 0.66 33.80 -15.65
N PRO A 294 0.49 34.94 -16.35
CA PRO A 294 1.27 35.22 -17.54
C PRO A 294 2.70 35.64 -17.15
N LEU A 295 3.65 34.73 -17.37
CA LEU A 295 5.07 35.06 -17.47
C LEU A 295 5.30 35.89 -18.74
N ARG A 296 6.04 36.98 -18.57
CA ARG A 296 6.32 38.01 -19.57
C ARG A 296 7.15 37.42 -20.72
N ASP A 297 6.56 37.27 -21.90
CA ASP A 297 7.18 36.74 -23.12
C ASP A 297 8.05 37.82 -23.81
N GLN A 298 9.37 37.68 -23.76
CA GLN A 298 10.32 38.60 -24.43
C GLN A 298 10.62 38.23 -25.89
N LEU A 299 10.01 37.17 -26.43
CA LEU A 299 10.20 36.74 -27.83
C LEU A 299 8.92 36.81 -28.67
N SER A 300 7.81 37.33 -28.13
CA SER A 300 6.53 37.49 -28.85
C SER A 300 6.06 36.20 -29.56
N ILE A 301 6.38 35.05 -28.98
CA ILE A 301 6.01 33.73 -29.50
C ILE A 301 4.52 33.47 -29.18
N ASN A 302 4.05 33.98 -28.06
CA ASN A 302 2.65 34.02 -27.69
C ASN A 302 2.05 35.37 -28.12
N ARG A 303 1.91 35.57 -29.43
CA ARG A 303 1.15 36.69 -29.98
C ARG A 303 -0.34 36.42 -29.68
N SER A 304 -0.78 36.76 -28.47
CA SER A 304 -2.21 36.80 -28.13
C SER A 304 -2.81 37.96 -28.90
N ASP A 305 -3.23 37.70 -30.14
CA ASP A 305 -4.02 38.64 -30.91
C ASP A 305 -5.31 38.88 -30.11
N SER A 306 -5.41 40.09 -29.58
CA SER A 306 -6.43 40.56 -28.65
C SER A 306 -7.79 40.74 -29.34
N MET A 307 -8.29 39.65 -29.94
CA MET A 307 -9.62 39.50 -30.54
C MET A 307 -10.31 38.21 -30.06
N GLU A 308 -9.83 37.60 -28.98
CA GLU A 308 -10.28 36.28 -28.52
C GLU A 308 -11.56 36.30 -27.65
N VAL A 309 -12.13 37.47 -27.36
CA VAL A 309 -13.33 37.56 -26.49
C VAL A 309 -14.63 37.20 -27.23
N ASP A 310 -14.69 37.31 -28.57
CA ASP A 310 -15.95 37.14 -29.32
C ASP A 310 -16.08 35.82 -30.13
N ILE A 311 -15.05 34.95 -30.17
CA ILE A 311 -15.02 33.77 -31.07
C ILE A 311 -15.34 32.44 -30.33
N ILE A 312 -15.48 32.47 -29.00
CA ILE A 312 -15.53 31.27 -28.13
C ILE A 312 -16.89 30.51 -28.17
N ASN A 313 -17.91 31.02 -28.87
CA ASN A 313 -19.26 30.47 -28.72
C ASN A 313 -19.62 29.25 -29.60
N THR A 314 -18.75 28.76 -30.49
CA THR A 314 -19.01 27.50 -31.21
C THR A 314 -17.78 26.59 -31.40
N PRO A 315 -17.89 25.27 -31.18
CA PRO A 315 -16.75 24.34 -31.28
C PRO A 315 -16.20 24.18 -32.71
N GLN A 316 -16.98 24.55 -33.73
CA GLN A 316 -16.57 24.48 -35.14
C GLN A 316 -15.57 25.59 -35.50
N THR A 317 -15.73 26.81 -34.97
CA THR A 317 -14.81 27.93 -35.25
C THR A 317 -13.44 27.68 -34.64
N MET A 318 -13.39 27.09 -33.45
CA MET A 318 -12.15 26.71 -32.78
C MET A 318 -11.34 25.67 -33.59
N LYS A 319 -12.04 24.69 -34.18
CA LYS A 319 -11.40 23.65 -35.01
C LYS A 319 -10.82 24.22 -36.31
N ASN A 320 -11.54 25.16 -36.94
CA ASN A 320 -11.06 25.84 -38.14
C ASN A 320 -9.84 26.72 -37.86
N TYR A 321 -9.82 27.42 -36.73
CA TYR A 321 -8.66 28.20 -36.30
C TYR A 321 -7.43 27.31 -36.06
N GLN A 322 -7.59 26.18 -35.35
CA GLN A 322 -6.49 25.22 -35.15
C GLN A 322 -5.96 24.65 -36.47
N ASN A 323 -6.82 24.41 -37.45
CA ASN A 323 -6.41 23.96 -38.77
C ASN A 323 -5.60 25.03 -39.52
N GLN A 324 -6.03 26.29 -39.47
CA GLN A 324 -5.30 27.41 -40.09
C GLN A 324 -3.90 27.59 -39.46
N VAL A 325 -3.79 27.48 -38.13
CA VAL A 325 -2.49 27.54 -37.42
C VAL A 325 -1.59 26.38 -37.85
N LYS A 326 -2.13 25.16 -37.97
CA LYS A 326 -1.36 24.00 -38.45
C LYS A 326 -0.89 24.17 -39.90
N GLU A 327 -1.71 24.74 -40.76
CA GLU A 327 -1.34 25.00 -42.16
C GLU A 327 -0.23 26.05 -42.26
N GLN A 328 -0.29 27.12 -41.45
CA GLN A 328 0.78 28.12 -41.37
C GLN A 328 2.10 27.51 -40.89
N LEU A 329 2.06 26.67 -39.85
CA LEU A 329 3.25 25.97 -39.35
C LEU A 329 3.79 24.98 -40.38
N LYS A 330 2.91 24.23 -41.06
CA LYS A 330 3.33 23.29 -42.12
C LYS A 330 3.97 24.01 -43.30
N ALA A 331 3.45 25.18 -43.69
CA ALA A 331 4.07 26.03 -44.70
C ALA A 331 5.45 26.51 -44.25
N GLY A 332 5.58 26.97 -43.01
CA GLY A 332 6.87 27.42 -42.43
C GLY A 332 7.90 26.29 -42.23
N LEU A 333 7.47 25.05 -41.99
CA LEU A 333 8.35 23.89 -41.90
C LEU A 333 8.70 23.31 -43.27
N SER A 334 7.85 23.51 -44.29
CA SER A 334 8.11 23.05 -45.65
C SER A 334 9.19 23.85 -46.38
N THR A 335 9.51 25.06 -45.91
CA THR A 335 10.61 25.88 -46.44
C THR A 335 11.97 25.50 -45.84
N LEU A 336 12.02 24.60 -44.86
CA LEU A 336 13.27 24.11 -44.30
C LEU A 336 13.89 23.07 -45.25
N PRO A 337 15.22 23.12 -45.48
CA PRO A 337 15.91 22.12 -46.28
C PRO A 337 15.74 20.73 -45.65
N GLN A 338 15.54 19.72 -46.49
CA GLN A 338 15.38 18.34 -46.00
C GLN A 338 16.63 17.93 -45.19
N PRO A 339 16.43 17.27 -44.03
CA PRO A 339 17.55 16.85 -43.20
C PRO A 339 18.37 15.79 -43.96
N LYS A 340 19.63 16.12 -44.25
CA LYS A 340 20.60 15.17 -44.80
C LYS A 340 21.28 14.46 -43.63
N ASN A 341 20.90 13.21 -43.39
CA ASN A 341 21.60 12.32 -42.48
C ASN A 341 22.74 11.62 -43.22
N ASP A 342 23.74 12.38 -43.66
CA ASP A 342 24.96 11.83 -44.26
C ASP A 342 26.06 11.81 -43.20
N PHE A 343 26.09 10.74 -42.39
CA PHE A 343 27.23 10.43 -41.54
C PHE A 343 27.88 9.15 -42.05
N GLU A 344 29.05 9.29 -42.67
CA GLU A 344 29.93 8.17 -42.98
C GLU A 344 30.66 7.77 -41.70
N ILE A 345 30.25 6.66 -41.10
CA ILE A 345 30.90 6.09 -39.92
C ILE A 345 32.19 5.43 -40.41
N VAL A 346 33.29 6.16 -40.36
CA VAL A 346 34.64 5.60 -40.49
C VAL A 346 34.96 4.89 -39.18
N VAL A 347 34.86 3.57 -39.18
CA VAL A 347 35.34 2.71 -38.09
C VAL A 347 36.87 2.63 -38.20
N PRO A 348 37.65 3.16 -37.25
CA PRO A 348 39.10 2.99 -37.24
C PRO A 348 39.46 1.51 -37.03
N GLU A 349 40.33 0.94 -37.87
CA GLU A 349 40.74 -0.48 -37.83
C GLU A 349 41.65 -0.84 -36.64
N ASP A 350 42.01 0.12 -35.77
CA ASP A 350 42.90 -0.09 -34.62
C ASP A 350 42.16 0.04 -33.27
N GLN A 351 41.06 -0.69 -33.10
CA GLN A 351 40.59 -1.06 -31.75
C GLN A 351 40.96 -2.52 -31.50
N PRO A 352 41.72 -2.84 -30.43
CA PRO A 352 41.88 -4.22 -30.04
C PRO A 352 40.50 -4.79 -29.73
N GLU A 353 40.23 -5.95 -30.33
CA GLU A 353 39.08 -6.79 -30.01
C GLU A 353 38.93 -6.84 -28.48
N ASP A 354 37.80 -6.35 -27.97
CA ASP A 354 37.42 -6.61 -26.59
C ASP A 354 37.30 -8.13 -26.46
N GLU A 355 38.29 -8.72 -25.78
CA GLU A 355 38.29 -10.11 -25.38
C GLU A 355 36.92 -10.46 -24.78
N GLU A 356 36.31 -11.52 -25.30
CA GLU A 356 35.19 -12.20 -24.66
C GLU A 356 35.59 -12.54 -23.23
N THR A 357 35.21 -11.69 -22.29
CA THR A 357 35.24 -12.05 -20.88
C THR A 357 34.11 -13.05 -20.67
N GLU A 358 34.45 -14.33 -20.75
CA GLU A 358 33.67 -15.40 -20.15
C GLU A 358 33.50 -15.09 -18.66
N VAL A 359 32.43 -14.37 -18.33
CA VAL A 359 31.95 -14.27 -16.95
C VAL A 359 31.45 -15.66 -16.60
N GLN A 360 32.30 -16.43 -15.91
CA GLN A 360 31.87 -17.61 -15.17
C GLN A 360 30.70 -17.19 -14.28
N LYS A 361 29.49 -17.52 -14.71
CA LYS A 361 28.30 -17.46 -13.87
C LYS A 361 28.45 -18.62 -12.88
N ASP A 362 29.07 -18.35 -11.74
CA ASP A 362 28.81 -19.12 -10.54
C ASP A 362 27.32 -18.93 -10.19
N PHE A 363 26.50 -19.76 -10.82
CA PHE A 363 25.08 -19.86 -10.52
C PHE A 363 24.96 -20.50 -9.15
N VAL A 364 24.77 -19.67 -8.13
CA VAL A 364 24.39 -20.14 -6.80
C VAL A 364 22.95 -20.66 -6.92
N GLU A 365 22.77 -21.98 -6.87
CA GLU A 365 21.43 -22.60 -6.85
C GLU A 365 20.62 -22.02 -5.67
N ASP A 366 19.37 -21.64 -5.92
CA ASP A 366 18.45 -21.18 -4.88
C ASP A 366 18.30 -22.26 -3.80
N GLN A 367 18.30 -21.85 -2.53
CA GLN A 367 18.30 -22.77 -1.38
C GLN A 367 17.08 -23.73 -1.38
N SER A 368 15.98 -23.34 -2.03
CA SER A 368 14.81 -24.20 -2.23
C SER A 368 15.09 -25.44 -3.09
N ASP A 369 15.96 -25.30 -4.09
CA ASP A 369 16.21 -26.35 -5.08
C ASP A 369 17.15 -27.42 -4.50
N VAL A 370 18.11 -26.99 -3.68
CA VAL A 370 18.99 -27.87 -2.90
C VAL A 370 18.20 -28.69 -1.87
N GLU A 371 17.26 -28.05 -1.16
CA GLU A 371 16.40 -28.73 -0.18
C GLU A 371 15.46 -29.75 -0.84
N MET A 372 14.91 -29.43 -2.01
CA MET A 372 14.04 -30.33 -2.76
C MET A 372 14.78 -31.59 -3.21
N ARG A 373 15.99 -31.44 -3.76
CA ARG A 373 16.83 -32.56 -4.21
C ARG A 373 17.21 -33.49 -3.06
N SER A 374 17.61 -32.93 -1.91
CA SER A 374 17.93 -33.68 -0.70
C SER A 374 16.73 -34.46 -0.15
N ALA A 375 15.53 -33.85 -0.16
CA ALA A 375 14.30 -34.49 0.27
C ALA A 375 13.90 -35.67 -0.63
N GLU A 376 14.07 -35.52 -1.95
CA GLU A 376 13.82 -36.60 -2.92
C GLU A 376 14.78 -37.78 -2.74
N GLU A 377 16.07 -37.50 -2.50
CA GLU A 377 17.07 -38.54 -2.26
C GLU A 377 16.79 -39.32 -0.96
N LEU A 378 16.39 -38.64 0.10
CA LEU A 378 15.95 -39.28 1.35
C LEU A 378 14.71 -40.15 1.15
N LEU A 379 13.74 -39.69 0.35
CA LEU A 379 12.55 -40.47 0.02
C LEU A 379 12.89 -41.70 -0.83
N ALA A 380 13.82 -41.57 -1.79
CA ALA A 380 14.31 -42.68 -2.58
C ALA A 380 15.03 -43.70 -1.70
N ARG A 381 15.94 -43.25 -0.82
CA ARG A 381 16.67 -44.11 0.10
C ARG A 381 15.76 -44.81 1.11
N ARG A 382 14.67 -44.17 1.51
CA ARG A 382 13.62 -44.75 2.37
C ARG A 382 12.66 -45.69 1.64
N LYS A 383 12.65 -45.67 0.30
CA LYS A 383 11.94 -46.67 -0.52
C LYS A 383 12.78 -47.92 -0.80
N TYR A 384 14.10 -47.81 -0.73
CA TYR A 384 15.04 -48.89 -1.01
C TYR A 384 15.60 -49.61 0.24
N ASN A 385 15.39 -49.04 1.43
CA ASN A 385 15.45 -49.74 2.71
C ASN A 385 14.02 -50.09 3.15
#